data_AF-A0A7L3FG70-F1
#
_entry.id   AF-A0A7L3FG70-F1
#
_cell.length_a   1.000
_cell.length_b   1.000
_cell.length_c   1.000
_cell.angle_alpha   90.00
_cell.angle_beta   90.00
_cell.angle_gamma   90.00
#
_symmetry.space_group_name_H-M   'P 1'
#
loop_
_entity.id
_entity.type
_entity.pdbx_description
1 polymer ?
#
loop_
_entity_poly.entity_id
_entity_poly.type
_entity_poly.pdbx_seq_one_letter_code
_entity_poly.pdbx_strand_id
1 'polypeptide(L)' 'PPPPPEPLLEMLQRFDLAWEYGPCTGITRLQRWERAQALGLSPPGPVRDALLEHSDNP' A
#
# COMPACT_ATOMS: atom_id res chain seq x y z
N PRO A 1 9.19 18.44 -14.72
CA PRO A 1 8.62 17.17 -15.27
C PRO A 1 8.02 16.33 -14.13
N PRO A 2 6.73 15.94 -14.21
CA PRO A 2 6.22 14.92 -13.32
C PRO A 2 7.02 13.63 -13.56
N PRO A 3 7.33 12.85 -12.51
CA PRO A 3 7.92 11.53 -12.70
C PRO A 3 6.98 10.68 -13.59
N PRO A 4 7.53 9.78 -14.42
CA PRO A 4 6.71 8.80 -15.13
C PRO A 4 5.81 8.06 -14.13
N PRO A 5 4.63 7.58 -14.54
CA PRO A 5 3.78 6.78 -13.67
C PRO A 5 4.61 5.60 -13.16
N GLU A 6 4.86 5.56 -11.84
CA GLU A 6 5.61 4.45 -11.25
C GLU A 6 4.85 3.15 -11.56
N PRO A 7 5.53 2.10 -12.01
CA PRO A 7 4.88 0.82 -12.23
C PRO A 7 4.28 0.36 -10.90
N LEU A 8 3.07 -0.17 -10.94
CA LEU A 8 2.31 -0.57 -9.75
C LEU A 8 3.12 -1.44 -8.78
N LEU A 9 4.02 -2.26 -9.31
CA LEU A 9 4.95 -3.08 -8.54
C LEU A 9 5.90 -2.26 -7.66
N GLU A 10 6.44 -1.14 -8.16
CA GLU A 10 7.34 -0.26 -7.40
C GLU A 10 6.59 0.43 -6.26
N MET A 11 5.35 0.88 -6.51
CA MET A 11 4.49 1.44 -5.47
C MET A 11 4.17 0.42 -4.38
N LEU A 12 3.86 -0.83 -4.75
CA LEU A 12 3.63 -1.91 -3.79
C LEU A 12 4.87 -2.21 -2.95
N GLN A 13 6.05 -2.29 -3.58
CA GLN A 13 7.32 -2.51 -2.87
C GLN A 13 7.61 -1.37 -1.88
N ARG A 14 7.42 -0.11 -2.30
CA ARG A 14 7.58 1.06 -1.43
C ARG A 14 6.61 1.03 -0.27
N PHE A 15 5.35 0.67 -0.52
CA PHE A 15 4.34 0.52 0.52
C PHE A 15 4.72 -0.58 1.53
N ASP A 16 5.24 -1.71 1.06
CA ASP A 16 5.71 -2.79 1.94
C ASP A 16 6.90 -2.34 2.82
N LEU A 17 7.84 -1.58 2.26
CA LEU A 17 9.03 -1.07 2.95
C LEU A 17 8.76 0.15 3.85
N ALA A 18 7.63 0.84 3.66
CA ALA A 18 7.28 2.04 4.40
C ALA A 18 6.91 1.71 5.86
N TRP A 19 7.88 1.86 6.77
CA TRP A 19 7.70 1.62 8.21
C TRP A 19 6.70 2.59 8.86
N GLU A 20 6.48 3.76 8.26
CA GLU A 20 5.51 4.77 8.70
C GLU A 20 4.07 4.24 8.78
N TYR A 21 3.69 3.32 7.89
CA TYR A 21 2.37 2.67 7.88
C TYR A 21 2.20 1.60 8.98
N GLY A 22 3.22 1.45 9.83
CA GLY A 22 3.25 0.56 10.98
C GLY A 22 3.55 -0.90 10.63
N PRO A 23 3.57 -1.79 11.64
CA PRO A 23 4.01 -3.18 11.49
C PRO A 23 3.09 -3.97 10.55
N CYS A 24 3.70 -4.90 9.79
CA CYS A 24 3.05 -5.83 8.87
C CYS A 24 2.59 -7.14 9.53
N THR A 25 2.88 -7.35 10.81
CA THR A 25 2.70 -8.65 11.45
C THR A 25 1.23 -8.87 11.84
N GLY A 26 0.66 -10.00 11.39
CA GLY A 26 -0.70 -10.43 11.75
C GLY A 26 -1.83 -9.70 11.02
N ILE A 27 -1.54 -8.94 9.97
CA ILE A 27 -2.53 -8.22 9.15
C ILE A 27 -2.23 -8.39 7.66
N THR A 28 -3.27 -8.29 6.82
CA THR A 28 -3.10 -8.26 5.36
C THR A 28 -2.53 -6.92 4.90
N ARG A 29 -1.97 -6.87 3.68
CA ARG A 29 -1.47 -5.62 3.07
C ARG A 29 -2.60 -4.58 2.92
N LEU A 30 -3.85 -5.01 2.68
CA LEU A 30 -5.04 -4.14 2.67
C LEU A 30 -5.38 -3.58 4.06
N GLN A 31 -5.40 -4.43 5.09
CA GLN A 31 -5.62 -3.98 6.47
C GLN A 31 -4.56 -2.97 6.93
N ARG A 32 -3.30 -3.17 6.51
CA ARG A 32 -2.22 -2.21 6.75
C ARG A 32 -2.50 -0.87 6.09
N TRP A 33 -3.00 -0.89 4.86
CA TRP A 33 -3.36 0.32 4.11
C TRP A 33 -4.51 1.07 4.78
N GLU A 34 -5.57 0.37 5.17
CA GLU A 34 -6.72 0.98 5.86
C GLU A 34 -6.30 1.61 7.19
N ARG A 35 -5.43 0.95 7.96
CA ARG A 35 -4.88 1.51 9.20
C ARG A 35 -4.07 2.78 8.93
N ALA A 36 -3.20 2.77 7.93
CA ALA A 36 -2.42 3.95 7.56
C ALA A 36 -3.31 5.13 7.15
N GLN A 37 -4.39 4.86 6.42
CA GLN A 37 -5.39 5.87 6.09
C GLN A 37 -6.12 6.39 7.33
N ALA A 38 -6.53 5.50 8.24
CA ALA A 38 -7.17 5.88 9.51
C ALA A 38 -6.25 6.72 10.41
N LEU A 39 -4.93 6.51 10.33
CA LEU A 39 -3.92 7.33 11.01
C LEU A 39 -3.65 8.68 10.33
N GLY A 40 -4.27 8.96 9.18
CA GLY A 40 -4.04 10.19 8.41
C GLY A 40 -2.71 10.21 7.64
N LEU A 41 -2.04 9.07 7.50
CA LEU A 41 -0.73 8.96 6.81
C LEU A 41 -0.83 8.99 5.27
N SER A 42 -2.05 9.15 4.75
CA SER A 42 -2.33 9.30 3.30
C SER A 42 -1.62 8.24 2.43
N PRO A 43 -1.85 6.93 2.67
CA PRO A 43 -1.23 5.89 1.85
C PRO A 43 -1.70 5.96 0.39
N PRO A 44 -0.94 5.42 -0.57
CA PRO A 44 -1.21 5.63 -2.00
C PRO A 44 -2.51 4.94 -2.45
N GLY A 45 -3.43 5.67 -3.08
CA GLY A 45 -4.68 5.11 -3.63
C GLY A 45 -4.50 3.89 -4.54
N PRO A 46 -3.59 3.93 -5.55
CA PRO A 46 -3.38 2.81 -6.46
C PRO A 46 -2.92 1.51 -5.77
N VAL A 47 -2.31 1.61 -4.58
CA VAL A 47 -1.98 0.44 -3.76
C VAL A 47 -3.26 -0.24 -3.26
N ARG A 48 -4.25 0.53 -2.79
CA ARG A 48 -5.55 -0.03 -2.40
C ARG A 48 -6.23 -0.69 -3.59
N ASP A 49 -6.30 -0.01 -4.73
CA ASP A 49 -6.99 -0.55 -5.91
C ASP A 49 -6.34 -1.87 -6.36
N ALA A 50 -5.00 -1.94 -6.42
CA ALA A 50 -4.29 -3.17 -6.71
C ALA A 50 -4.51 -4.29 -5.68
N LEU A 51 -4.63 -3.93 -4.40
CA LEU A 51 -4.93 -4.87 -3.31
C LEU A 51 -6.36 -5.42 -3.40
N LEU A 52 -7.31 -4.61 -3.85
CA LEU A 52 -8.69 -5.01 -4.08
C LEU A 52 -8.82 -5.87 -5.34
N GLU A 53 -8.05 -5.57 -6.40
CA GLU A 53 -8.01 -6.36 -7.64
C GLU A 53 -7.34 -7.73 -7.46
N HIS A 54 -6.39 -7.85 -6.53
CA HIS A 54 -5.62 -9.08 -6.28
C HIS A 54 -5.85 -9.68 -4.88
N SER A 55 -7.07 -9.60 -4.35
CA SER A 55 -7.42 -10.09 -3.00
C SER A 55 -7.19 -11.58 -2.76
N ASP A 56 -6.88 -12.36 -3.81
CA ASP A 56 -6.67 -13.82 -3.78
C ASP A 56 -5.19 -14.24 -3.82
N ASN A 57 -4.25 -13.31 -3.96
CA ASN A 57 -2.82 -13.63 -4.03
C ASN A 57 -2.15 -13.27 -2.68
N PRO A 58 -1.75 -14.26 -1.85
CA PRO A 58 -1.17 -14.03 -0.53
C PRO A 58 0.16 -13.26 -0.55
#